data_AF-A0A1Y7VP11-F1
#
_entry.id   AF-A0A1Y7VP11-F1
#
_cell.length_a   1.000
_cell.length_b   1.000
_cell.length_c   1.000
_cell.angle_alpha   90.00
_cell.angle_beta   90.00
_cell.angle_gamma   90.00
#
_symmetry.space_group_name_H-M   'P 1'
#
loop_
_entity.id
_entity.type
_entity.pdbx_description
1 polymer ?
#
loop_
_entity_poly.entity_id
_entity_poly.type
_entity_poly.pdbx_seq_one_letter_code
_entity_poly.pdbx_strand_id
1 'polypeptide(L)'
;MTRAPRCPAVRSLLRSRYREVWPLATFVRRLGPEGRRLVQPGDPKIYRTLVAQCLVCMHWGSQPPPADLSFHQVSSLKELVARVVQRLCERNERNVLAFGFELLNEARGGPPMAFTSSVRSYLPNTVIETLRVSGAWMLLLSRVGDDLLVYLLAHCALYLLVPPSCAYQGRWPRASKPLIPTQQPPA
;
A
#
# COMPACT_ATOMS: atom_id res chain seq x y z
N MET A 1 20.33 1.68 16.29
CA MET A 1 19.20 0.91 15.73
C MET A 1 17.91 1.32 16.43
N THR A 2 17.00 2.05 15.76
CA THR A 2 15.69 2.39 16.35
C THR A 2 14.78 1.17 16.27
N ARG A 3 14.48 0.59 17.43
CA ARG A 3 13.57 -0.55 17.60
C ARG A 3 12.17 -0.12 17.10
N ALA A 4 11.60 -0.87 16.16
CA ALA A 4 10.26 -0.58 15.65
C ALA A 4 9.25 -0.50 16.80
N PRO A 5 8.26 0.41 16.75
CA PRO A 5 7.20 0.49 17.75
C PRO A 5 6.50 -0.87 17.87
N ARG A 6 6.62 -1.48 19.04
CA ARG A 6 6.03 -2.79 19.34
C ARG A 6 4.68 -2.55 19.99
N CYS A 7 3.67 -2.14 19.23
CA CYS A 7 2.30 -2.00 19.75
C CYS A 7 1.67 -3.39 19.87
N PRO A 8 1.68 -4.06 21.05
CA PRO A 8 1.29 -5.45 21.15
C PRO A 8 -0.23 -5.59 21.01
N ALA A 9 -0.99 -4.60 21.48
CA ALA A 9 -2.43 -4.51 21.35
C ALA A 9 -2.87 -4.51 19.87
N VAL A 10 -2.26 -3.68 19.04
CA VAL A 10 -2.53 -3.65 17.59
C VAL A 10 -2.23 -5.01 16.97
N ARG A 11 -1.08 -5.61 17.27
CA ARG A 11 -0.72 -6.91 16.71
C ARG A 11 -1.68 -8.01 17.16
N SER A 12 -2.14 -7.95 18.41
CA SER A 12 -3.16 -8.87 18.95
C SER A 12 -4.49 -8.73 18.19
N LEU A 13 -4.94 -7.49 17.98
CA LEU A 13 -6.15 -7.20 17.22
C LEU A 13 -6.05 -7.67 15.76
N LEU A 14 -4.91 -7.44 15.10
CA LEU A 14 -4.71 -7.92 13.73
C LEU A 14 -4.74 -9.45 13.69
N ARG A 15 -4.12 -10.13 14.66
CA ARG A 15 -4.13 -11.60 14.73
C ARG A 15 -5.51 -12.20 15.01
N SER A 16 -6.46 -11.44 15.58
CA SER A 16 -7.84 -11.93 15.73
C SER A 16 -8.68 -11.76 14.46
N ARG A 17 -8.22 -10.95 13.48
CA ARG A 17 -8.94 -10.66 12.23
C ARG A 17 -8.30 -11.29 10.99
N TYR A 18 -7.01 -11.55 11.05
CA TYR A 18 -6.22 -12.08 9.95
C TYR A 18 -5.69 -13.46 10.30
N ARG A 19 -5.62 -14.35 9.31
CA ARG A 19 -5.05 -15.69 9.47
C ARG A 19 -3.57 -15.60 9.87
N GLU A 20 -2.85 -14.71 9.21
CA GLU A 20 -1.43 -14.50 9.46
C GLU A 20 -1.07 -13.02 9.52
N VAL A 21 -0.15 -12.67 10.43
CA VAL A 21 0.35 -11.30 10.61
C VAL A 21 1.86 -11.36 10.79
N TRP A 22 2.60 -10.80 9.82
CA TRP A 22 4.06 -10.87 9.77
C TRP A 22 4.67 -9.48 9.62
N PRO A 23 5.83 -9.19 10.24
CA PRO A 23 6.67 -8.08 9.82
C PRO A 23 7.09 -8.27 8.35
N LEU A 24 7.11 -7.19 7.56
CA LEU A 24 7.46 -7.25 6.13
C LEU A 24 8.81 -7.95 5.91
N ALA A 25 9.84 -7.58 6.66
CA ALA A 25 11.15 -8.23 6.55
C ALA A 25 11.12 -9.74 6.86
N THR A 26 10.30 -10.16 7.83
CA THR A 26 10.15 -11.59 8.15
C THR A 26 9.42 -12.31 7.03
N PHE A 27 8.36 -11.70 6.49
CA PHE A 27 7.58 -12.27 5.39
C PHE A 27 8.45 -12.51 4.15
N VAL A 28 9.14 -11.47 3.66
CA VAL A 28 9.98 -11.59 2.44
C VAL A 28 11.13 -12.57 2.65
N ARG A 29 11.76 -12.62 3.84
CA ARG A 29 12.82 -13.58 4.15
C ARG A 29 12.40 -15.04 4.07
N ARG A 30 11.10 -15.35 4.26
CA ARG A 30 10.59 -16.72 4.15
C ARG A 30 10.41 -17.16 2.69
N LEU A 31 10.39 -16.22 1.75
CA LEU A 31 10.18 -16.48 0.33
C LEU A 31 11.48 -16.86 -0.41
N GLY A 32 12.64 -16.59 0.17
CA GLY A 32 13.91 -16.98 -0.43
C GLY A 32 15.14 -16.23 0.08
N PRO A 33 16.33 -16.57 -0.45
CA PRO A 33 17.60 -15.92 -0.08
C PRO A 33 17.61 -14.43 -0.42
N GLU A 34 16.95 -14.03 -1.51
CA GLU A 34 16.77 -12.63 -1.91
C GLU A 34 16.16 -11.77 -0.81
N GLY A 35 15.21 -12.32 -0.06
CA GLY A 35 14.57 -11.62 1.05
C GLY A 35 15.50 -11.23 2.19
N ARG A 36 16.68 -11.86 2.31
CA ARG A 36 17.72 -11.44 3.27
C ARG A 36 18.36 -10.11 2.87
N ARG A 37 18.31 -9.76 1.58
CA ARG A 37 18.85 -8.52 1.01
C ARG A 37 17.82 -7.38 0.94
N LEU A 38 16.65 -7.57 1.57
CA LEU A 38 15.60 -6.55 1.61
C LEU A 38 16.09 -5.24 2.22
N VAL A 39 16.91 -5.30 3.27
CA VAL A 39 17.53 -4.13 3.89
C VAL A 39 19.04 -4.32 3.87
N GLN A 40 19.75 -3.35 3.31
CA GLN A 40 21.21 -3.32 3.20
C GLN A 40 21.83 -2.17 4.00
N PRO A 41 23.11 -2.32 4.40
CA PRO A 41 23.90 -1.19 4.90
C PRO A 41 23.88 -0.04 3.87
N GLY A 42 23.65 1.19 4.34
CA GLY A 42 23.57 2.38 3.48
C GLY A 42 22.16 2.76 3.01
N ASP A 43 21.16 1.89 3.18
CA ASP A 43 19.80 2.21 2.75
C ASP A 43 19.24 3.48 3.45
N PRO A 44 18.44 4.33 2.79
CA PRO A 44 17.87 5.53 3.40
C PRO A 44 17.07 5.24 4.68
N LYS A 45 17.16 6.14 5.67
CA LYS A 45 16.44 5.98 6.95
C LYS A 45 14.93 5.80 6.77
N ILE A 46 14.33 6.53 5.82
CA ILE A 46 12.91 6.46 5.49
C ILE A 46 12.51 5.05 5.02
N TYR A 47 13.34 4.41 4.19
CA TYR A 47 13.12 3.04 3.72
C TYR A 47 13.26 2.02 4.84
N ARG A 48 14.33 2.10 5.63
CA ARG A 48 14.51 1.20 6.77
C ARG A 48 13.36 1.30 7.76
N THR A 49 12.82 2.50 7.95
CA THR A 49 11.66 2.76 8.79
C THR A 49 10.39 2.13 8.21
N LEU A 50 10.14 2.32 6.90
CA LEU A 50 9.05 1.66 6.17
C LEU A 50 9.08 0.14 6.40
N VAL A 51 10.21 -0.51 6.12
CA VAL A 51 10.34 -1.96 6.24
C VAL A 51 10.17 -2.44 7.69
N ALA A 52 10.71 -1.70 8.66
CA ALA A 52 10.63 -2.05 10.07
C ALA A 52 9.23 -1.88 10.65
N GLN A 53 8.44 -0.95 10.12
CA GLN A 53 7.10 -0.60 10.61
C GLN A 53 5.98 -1.29 9.85
N CYS A 54 6.26 -1.86 8.67
CA CYS A 54 5.26 -2.52 7.84
C CYS A 54 4.93 -3.92 8.35
N LEU A 55 3.63 -4.18 8.56
CA LEU A 55 3.05 -5.48 8.79
C LEU A 55 2.28 -5.93 7.55
N VAL A 56 2.48 -7.19 7.17
CA VAL A 56 1.75 -7.90 6.13
C VAL A 56 0.73 -8.79 6.82
N CYS A 57 -0.56 -8.56 6.52
CA CYS A 57 -1.66 -9.34 7.08
C CYS A 57 -2.39 -10.08 5.96
N MET A 58 -2.58 -11.39 6.12
CA MET A 58 -3.26 -12.25 5.15
C MET A 58 -4.62 -12.69 5.67
N HIS A 59 -5.64 -12.60 4.81
CA HIS A 59 -7.01 -13.00 5.15
C HIS A 59 -7.17 -14.53 5.11
N TRP A 60 -8.22 -15.01 5.77
CA TRP A 60 -8.67 -16.39 5.64
C TRP A 60 -9.13 -16.61 4.19
N GLY A 61 -8.44 -17.48 3.46
CA GLY A 61 -8.68 -17.71 2.03
C GLY A 61 -7.81 -16.91 1.06
N SER A 62 -6.89 -16.05 1.55
CA SER A 62 -5.85 -15.48 0.68
C SER A 62 -5.00 -16.61 0.07
N GLN A 63 -4.82 -16.55 -1.25
CA GLN A 63 -3.90 -17.44 -1.95
C GLN A 63 -2.47 -17.22 -1.42
N PRO A 64 -1.64 -18.26 -1.30
CA PRO A 64 -0.24 -18.09 -0.96
C PRO A 64 0.48 -17.29 -2.06
N PRO A 65 1.65 -16.70 -1.75
CA PRO A 65 2.49 -16.09 -2.77
C PRO A 65 2.83 -17.12 -3.86
N PRO A 66 2.92 -16.72 -5.14
CA PRO A 66 3.34 -17.60 -6.21
C PRO A 66 4.64 -18.34 -5.87
N ALA A 67 4.75 -19.61 -6.25
CA ALA A 67 5.95 -20.40 -5.95
C ALA A 67 7.18 -19.84 -6.69
N ASP A 68 6.99 -19.37 -7.92
CA ASP A 68 8.04 -18.87 -8.81
C ASP A 68 8.10 -17.33 -8.83
N LEU A 69 8.15 -16.72 -7.64
CA LEU A 69 8.26 -15.26 -7.54
C LEU A 69 9.57 -14.74 -8.14
N SER A 70 9.46 -13.84 -9.12
CA SER A 70 10.60 -13.07 -9.60
C SER A 70 10.86 -11.85 -8.71
N PHE A 71 12.11 -11.70 -8.26
CA PHE A 71 12.59 -10.50 -7.55
C PHE A 71 13.10 -9.41 -8.51
N HIS A 72 12.80 -9.55 -9.81
CA HIS A 72 13.16 -8.55 -10.82
C HIS A 72 12.10 -7.46 -10.93
N GLN A 73 12.56 -6.23 -10.96
CA GLN A 73 11.73 -5.09 -11.32
C GLN A 73 11.70 -4.96 -12.85
N VAL A 74 10.49 -4.96 -13.40
CA VAL A 74 10.21 -4.80 -14.84
C VAL A 74 9.44 -3.49 -15.09
N SER A 75 8.66 -3.03 -14.12
CA SER A 75 7.84 -1.82 -14.25
C SER A 75 8.33 -0.71 -13.33
N SER A 76 7.98 0.53 -13.64
CA SER A 76 8.01 1.62 -12.66
C SER A 76 6.94 1.41 -11.59
N LEU A 77 7.11 2.03 -10.43
CA LEU A 77 6.10 1.97 -9.36
C LEU A 77 4.74 2.52 -9.82
N LYS A 78 4.73 3.53 -10.69
CA LYS A 78 3.51 4.13 -11.24
C LYS A 78 2.72 3.14 -12.10
N GLU A 79 3.41 2.46 -13.01
CA GLU A 79 2.83 1.43 -13.88
C GLU A 79 2.36 0.21 -13.10
N LEU A 80 3.15 -0.23 -12.11
CA LEU A 80 2.76 -1.35 -11.24
C LEU A 80 1.48 -1.04 -10.48
N VAL A 81 1.39 0.14 -9.85
CA VAL A 81 0.20 0.56 -9.10
C VAL A 81 -1.01 0.67 -10.03
N ALA A 82 -0.83 1.23 -11.22
CA ALA A 82 -1.88 1.31 -12.24
C ALA A 82 -2.42 -0.09 -12.62
N ARG A 83 -1.52 -1.05 -12.87
CA ARG A 83 -1.88 -2.45 -13.16
C ARG A 83 -2.62 -3.13 -12.00
N VAL A 84 -2.19 -2.90 -10.76
CA VAL A 84 -2.85 -3.45 -9.57
C VAL A 84 -4.28 -2.90 -9.45
N VAL A 85 -4.46 -1.58 -9.57
CA VAL A 85 -5.78 -0.94 -9.50
C VAL A 85 -6.70 -1.47 -10.58
N GLN A 86 -6.20 -1.59 -11.82
CA GLN A 86 -6.96 -2.18 -12.92
C GLN A 86 -7.47 -3.58 -12.58
N ARG A 87 -6.58 -4.48 -12.15
CA ARG A 87 -6.98 -5.86 -11.79
C ARG A 87 -8.00 -5.90 -10.65
N LEU A 88 -7.86 -5.01 -9.65
CA LEU A 88 -8.80 -4.92 -8.54
C LEU A 88 -10.18 -4.44 -9.01
N CYS A 89 -10.23 -3.46 -9.92
CA CYS A 89 -11.47 -2.98 -10.53
C CYS A 89 -12.13 -4.07 -11.41
N GLU A 90 -11.35 -4.77 -12.24
CA GLU A 90 -11.80 -5.91 -13.07
C GLU A 90 -12.45 -7.02 -12.24
N ARG A 91 -11.89 -7.30 -11.06
CA ARG A 91 -12.38 -8.34 -10.14
C ARG A 91 -13.41 -7.85 -9.13
N ASN A 92 -13.75 -6.55 -9.16
CA ASN A 92 -14.63 -5.90 -8.19
C ASN A 92 -14.20 -6.15 -6.72
N GLU A 93 -12.89 -6.18 -6.47
CA GLU A 93 -12.31 -6.46 -5.16
C GLU A 93 -12.38 -5.22 -4.25
N ARG A 94 -12.80 -5.42 -2.99
CA ARG A 94 -12.86 -4.34 -1.98
C ARG A 94 -11.46 -4.08 -1.41
N ASN A 95 -10.68 -3.27 -2.12
CA ASN A 95 -9.32 -2.86 -1.70
C ASN A 95 -9.22 -1.32 -1.62
N VAL A 96 -8.47 -0.81 -0.63
CA VAL A 96 -8.25 0.64 -0.44
C VAL A 96 -7.61 1.29 -1.67
N LEU A 97 -6.80 0.56 -2.43
CA LEU A 97 -6.22 1.05 -3.67
C LEU A 97 -7.28 1.23 -4.77
N ALA A 98 -8.31 0.39 -4.82
CA ALA A 98 -9.39 0.52 -5.80
C ALA A 98 -10.43 1.60 -5.43
N PHE A 99 -10.37 2.15 -4.22
CA PHE A 99 -11.32 3.17 -3.78
C PHE A 99 -11.18 4.45 -4.62
N GLY A 100 -12.29 4.90 -5.21
CA GLY A 100 -12.30 6.08 -6.09
C GLY A 100 -12.01 5.77 -7.57
N PHE A 101 -11.89 4.48 -7.93
CA PHE A 101 -11.68 4.01 -9.29
C PHE A 101 -12.78 3.07 -9.75
N GLU A 102 -13.15 3.17 -11.02
CA GLU A 102 -14.05 2.22 -11.65
C GLU A 102 -13.57 1.89 -13.07
N LEU A 103 -14.02 0.75 -13.59
CA LEU A 103 -13.82 0.39 -14.98
C LEU A 103 -14.47 1.43 -15.88
N LEU A 104 -13.78 1.81 -16.94
CA LEU A 104 -14.32 2.67 -17.97
C LEU A 104 -15.50 1.95 -18.64
N ASN A 105 -16.64 2.60 -18.64
CA ASN A 105 -17.82 2.17 -19.38
C ASN A 105 -18.09 3.24 -20.44
N GLU A 106 -18.27 2.82 -21.70
CA GLU A 106 -18.53 3.67 -22.88
C GLU A 106 -19.61 4.73 -22.61
N ALA A 107 -20.55 4.47 -21.70
CA ALA A 107 -21.64 5.35 -21.34
C ALA A 107 -21.29 6.51 -20.36
N ARG A 108 -20.12 6.51 -19.72
CA ARG A 108 -19.75 7.52 -18.69
C ARG A 108 -18.40 8.15 -19.01
N GLY A 109 -18.45 9.23 -19.78
CA GLY A 109 -17.28 9.98 -20.27
C GLY A 109 -16.40 10.55 -19.15
N GLY A 110 -15.12 10.18 -19.20
CA GLY A 110 -14.03 10.76 -18.42
C GLY A 110 -12.69 10.21 -18.93
N PRO A 111 -11.58 10.96 -18.82
CA PRO A 111 -10.29 10.49 -19.28
C PRO A 111 -9.82 9.28 -18.46
N PRO A 112 -9.14 8.30 -19.09
CA PRO A 112 -8.59 7.16 -18.38
C PRO A 112 -7.48 7.59 -17.43
N MET A 113 -7.29 6.81 -16.36
CA MET A 113 -6.19 6.99 -15.43
C MET A 113 -4.86 6.76 -16.16
N ALA A 114 -3.87 7.64 -15.94
CA ALA A 114 -2.54 7.49 -16.51
C ALA A 114 -1.97 6.06 -16.27
N PHE A 115 -1.35 5.50 -17.32
CA PHE A 115 -0.81 4.14 -17.40
C PHE A 115 -1.86 3.00 -17.45
N THR A 116 -3.14 3.33 -17.64
CA THR A 116 -4.22 2.36 -17.97
C THR A 116 -5.13 2.96 -19.04
N SER A 117 -5.79 2.13 -19.86
CA SER A 117 -6.88 2.57 -20.74
C SER A 117 -8.27 2.19 -20.23
N SER A 118 -8.34 1.28 -19.25
CA SER A 118 -9.58 0.62 -18.84
C SER A 118 -10.15 1.10 -17.51
N VAL A 119 -9.46 2.00 -16.81
CA VAL A 119 -9.89 2.50 -15.49
C VAL A 119 -9.98 4.01 -15.51
N ARG A 120 -11.03 4.56 -14.90
CA ARG A 120 -11.16 6.00 -14.64
C ARG A 120 -11.09 6.30 -13.15
N SER A 121 -10.51 7.44 -12.82
CA SER A 121 -10.58 8.02 -11.47
C SER A 121 -11.83 8.88 -11.37
N TYR A 122 -12.73 8.59 -10.43
CA TYR A 122 -13.89 9.43 -10.13
C TYR A 122 -13.76 10.16 -8.79
N LEU A 123 -12.78 9.77 -7.96
CA LEU A 123 -12.45 10.43 -6.71
C LEU A 123 -10.94 10.32 -6.44
N PRO A 124 -10.26 11.39 -6.01
CA PRO A 124 -8.84 11.34 -5.66
C PRO A 124 -8.56 10.29 -4.58
N ASN A 125 -7.56 9.44 -4.81
CA ASN A 125 -7.09 8.48 -3.82
C ASN A 125 -5.68 8.86 -3.35
N THR A 126 -5.62 9.52 -2.18
CA THR A 126 -4.36 9.98 -1.59
C THR A 126 -3.39 8.85 -1.26
N VAL A 127 -3.87 7.62 -1.08
CA VAL A 127 -3.01 6.44 -0.86
C VAL A 127 -2.22 6.12 -2.13
N ILE A 128 -2.87 6.15 -3.29
CA ILE A 128 -2.18 5.96 -4.57
C ILE A 128 -1.20 7.09 -4.84
N GLU A 129 -1.63 8.35 -4.67
CA GLU A 129 -0.79 9.50 -4.97
C GLU A 129 0.49 9.50 -4.11
N THR A 130 0.36 9.21 -2.81
CA THR A 130 1.52 9.12 -1.91
C THR A 130 2.40 7.90 -2.21
N LEU A 131 1.81 6.76 -2.57
CA LEU A 131 2.54 5.55 -2.94
C LEU A 131 3.39 5.80 -4.20
N ARG A 132 2.79 6.41 -5.24
CA ARG A 132 3.43 6.65 -6.56
C ARG A 132 4.66 7.56 -6.51
N VAL A 133 4.75 8.45 -5.54
CA VAL A 133 5.88 9.40 -5.39
C VAL A 133 6.88 8.96 -4.31
N SER A 134 6.61 7.87 -3.60
CA SER A 134 7.44 7.49 -2.46
C SER A 134 8.73 6.77 -2.87
N GLY A 135 9.87 7.42 -2.64
CA GLY A 135 11.19 6.81 -2.84
C GLY A 135 11.42 5.53 -2.03
N ALA A 136 10.79 5.41 -0.86
CA ALA A 136 10.88 4.19 -0.05
C ALA A 136 10.16 3.01 -0.72
N TRP A 137 9.00 3.23 -1.33
CA TRP A 137 8.28 2.18 -2.06
C TRP A 137 8.92 1.88 -3.42
N MET A 138 9.53 2.86 -4.07
CA MET A 138 10.34 2.62 -5.27
C MET A 138 11.54 1.73 -4.96
N LEU A 139 12.25 2.00 -3.85
CA LEU A 139 13.34 1.12 -3.40
C LEU A 139 12.82 -0.25 -2.97
N LEU A 140 11.63 -0.34 -2.35
CA LEU A 140 11.04 -1.63 -2.02
C LEU A 140 10.80 -2.44 -3.29
N LEU A 141 10.19 -1.86 -4.32
CA LEU A 141 9.98 -2.50 -5.62
C LEU A 141 11.28 -3.04 -6.20
N SER A 142 12.36 -2.25 -6.17
CA SER A 142 13.65 -2.71 -6.70
C SER A 142 14.29 -3.85 -5.89
N ARG A 143 13.84 -4.09 -4.65
CA ARG A 143 14.30 -5.22 -3.82
C ARG A 143 13.42 -6.46 -3.95
N VAL A 144 12.10 -6.29 -4.09
CA VAL A 144 11.13 -7.38 -4.05
C VAL A 144 10.65 -7.83 -5.43
N GLY A 145 10.84 -7.00 -6.46
CA GLY A 145 10.35 -7.25 -7.80
C GLY A 145 8.86 -6.96 -7.98
N ASP A 146 8.42 -7.02 -9.24
CA ASP A 146 7.04 -6.74 -9.61
C ASP A 146 6.06 -7.75 -8.99
N ASP A 147 6.35 -9.04 -9.11
CA ASP A 147 5.41 -10.11 -8.75
C ASP A 147 5.06 -10.06 -7.27
N LEU A 148 6.07 -9.89 -6.42
CA LEU A 148 5.87 -9.84 -4.98
C LEU A 148 5.17 -8.54 -4.56
N LEU A 149 5.53 -7.40 -5.15
CA LEU A 149 4.85 -6.14 -4.80
C LEU A 149 3.39 -6.14 -5.27
N VAL A 150 3.09 -6.69 -6.46
CA VAL A 150 1.72 -6.88 -6.95
C VAL A 150 0.94 -7.77 -5.98
N TYR A 151 1.51 -8.91 -5.57
CA TYR A 151 0.88 -9.79 -4.60
C TYR A 151 0.60 -9.10 -3.26
N LEU A 152 1.56 -8.35 -2.72
CA LEU A 152 1.41 -7.62 -1.46
C LEU A 152 0.31 -6.56 -1.54
N LEU A 153 0.19 -5.83 -2.65
CA LEU A 153 -0.79 -4.76 -2.80
C LEU A 153 -2.20 -5.29 -3.14
N ALA A 154 -2.29 -6.40 -3.87
CA ALA A 154 -3.58 -6.98 -4.27
C ALA A 154 -4.17 -7.89 -3.19
N HIS A 155 -3.36 -8.75 -2.57
CA HIS A 155 -3.85 -9.88 -1.75
C HIS A 155 -3.57 -9.75 -0.25
N CYS A 156 -2.75 -8.79 0.16
CA CYS A 156 -2.43 -8.56 1.56
C CYS A 156 -2.97 -7.21 2.06
N ALA A 157 -3.35 -7.17 3.33
CA ALA A 157 -3.57 -5.90 4.02
C ALA A 157 -2.25 -5.43 4.64
N LEU A 158 -1.75 -4.27 4.19
CA LEU A 158 -0.52 -3.67 4.67
C LEU A 158 -0.82 -2.61 5.74
N TYR A 159 -0.15 -2.71 6.88
CA TYR A 159 -0.29 -1.76 7.99
C TYR A 159 1.06 -1.15 8.35
N LEU A 160 1.12 0.17 8.46
CA LEU A 160 2.30 0.89 8.91
C LEU A 160 2.13 1.30 10.38
N LEU A 161 3.01 0.78 11.25
CA LEU A 161 3.04 1.15 12.66
C LEU A 161 3.82 2.45 12.87
N VAL A 162 3.11 3.54 13.21
CA VAL A 162 3.71 4.85 13.46
C VAL A 162 3.68 5.17 14.96
N PRO A 163 4.81 5.56 15.58
CA PRO A 163 4.82 6.01 16.98
C PRO A 163 3.91 7.23 17.22
N PRO A 164 3.36 7.44 18.44
CA PRO A 164 3.67 6.69 19.66
C PRO A 164 2.89 5.37 19.82
N SER A 165 1.75 5.18 19.15
CA SER A 165 0.95 3.97 19.30
C SER A 165 -0.18 3.86 18.28
N CYS A 166 0.02 4.36 17.05
CA CYS A 166 -0.99 4.31 16.00
C CYS A 166 -0.56 3.32 14.90
N ALA A 167 -1.46 2.41 14.53
CA ALA A 167 -1.32 1.64 13.29
C ALA A 167 -2.20 2.29 12.24
N TYR A 168 -1.58 2.78 11.16
CA TYR A 168 -2.34 3.18 9.99
C TYR A 168 -2.50 1.96 9.08
N GLN A 169 -3.71 1.43 9.00
CA GLN A 169 -4.21 0.97 7.70
C GLN A 169 -4.36 2.25 6.88
N GLY A 170 -3.82 2.34 5.67
CA GLY A 170 -3.73 3.59 4.88
C GLY A 170 -5.00 4.44 4.84
N ARG A 171 -5.22 5.24 5.89
CA ARG A 171 -6.27 6.23 6.09
C ARG A 171 -5.93 7.11 7.29
N TRP A 172 -5.34 8.30 7.06
CA TRP A 172 -5.40 9.51 7.93
C TRP A 172 -4.65 10.74 7.38
N PRO A 173 -4.98 11.99 7.77
CA PRO A 173 -6.26 12.54 8.28
C PRO A 173 -7.02 13.35 7.20
N ARG A 174 -8.34 13.49 7.38
CA ARG A 174 -9.04 14.71 6.95
C ARG A 174 -8.78 15.79 8.00
N ALA A 175 -8.14 16.88 7.62
CA ALA A 175 -8.33 18.15 8.30
C ALA A 175 -9.77 18.59 8.01
N SER A 176 -10.66 18.43 8.98
CA SER A 176 -12.00 19.00 8.90
C SER A 176 -11.92 20.51 9.11
N LYS A 177 -12.04 21.23 7.99
CA LYS A 177 -12.48 22.62 7.76
C LYS A 177 -11.64 23.76 8.37
N PRO A 178 -11.27 24.79 7.58
CA PRO A 178 -11.06 26.12 8.12
C PRO A 178 -12.41 26.66 8.64
N LEU A 179 -12.46 27.11 9.89
CA LEU A 179 -13.49 28.05 10.31
C LEU A 179 -13.25 29.35 9.56
N ILE A 180 -14.10 29.63 8.58
CA ILE A 180 -14.27 30.99 8.06
C ILE A 180 -15.15 31.71 9.09
N PRO A 181 -14.71 32.81 9.72
CA PRO A 181 -15.62 33.69 10.44
C PRO A 181 -16.48 34.43 9.41
N THR A 182 -17.78 34.20 9.49
CA THR A 182 -18.83 34.92 8.76
C THR A 182 -18.65 36.43 8.99
N GLN A 183 -18.34 37.18 7.93
CA GLN A 183 -18.52 38.64 7.95
C GLN A 183 -20.01 38.94 7.92
N GLN A 184 -20.46 39.73 8.90
CA GLN A 184 -21.82 40.27 8.99
C GLN A 184 -21.79 41.69 8.38
N PRO A 185 -22.71 42.04 7.45
CA PRO A 185 -22.75 43.37 6.84
C PRO A 185 -23.39 44.42 7.79
N PRO A 186 -23.12 45.73 7.56
CA PRO A 186 -23.39 46.79 8.52
C PRO A 186 -24.87 47.17 8.60
N ALA A 187 -25.25 47.73 9.75
CA ALA A 187 -26.45 48.54 9.94
C ALA A 187 -26.14 50.02 9.65
#